data_AF-A0A2T2R1H8-F1
#
_entry.id   AF-A0A2T2R1H8-F1
#
_cell.length_a   1.000
_cell.length_b   1.000
_cell.length_c   1.000
_cell.angle_alpha   90.00
_cell.angle_beta   90.00
_cell.angle_gamma   90.00
#
_symmetry.space_group_name_H-M   'P 1'
#
loop_
_entity.id
_entity.type
_entity.pdbx_description
1 polymer ?
#
loop_
_entity_poly.entity_id
_entity_poly.type
_entity_poly.pdbx_seq_one_letter_code
_entity_poly.pdbx_strand_id
1 'polypeptide(L)'
;MSDLSTSLRKRFGKDIFSYVVKQDIKNKEKVIVEGVRTPEDLKGLKNREDFTLLAIDVDTETRFKRLKDRSENCDDQTKTYEEFLEDHERKTETQIREIMKDADVFIKNDRNLKEFYQKLDKLVTDLNGN
;
A
#
# COMPACT_ATOMS: atom_id res chain seq x y z
N MET A 1 13.66 10.29 -3.06
CA MET A 1 12.69 9.59 -3.95
C MET A 1 11.43 10.41 -4.28
N SER A 2 10.97 11.35 -3.42
CA SER A 2 9.80 12.23 -3.66
C SER A 2 9.84 12.98 -5.00
N ASP A 3 10.99 13.54 -5.36
CA ASP A 3 11.07 14.52 -6.46
C ASP A 3 10.99 13.86 -7.84
N LEU A 4 11.51 12.63 -7.97
CA LEU A 4 11.42 11.87 -9.20
C LEU A 4 9.98 11.47 -9.51
N SER A 5 9.27 10.89 -8.52
CA SER A 5 7.86 10.51 -8.66
C SER A 5 7.01 11.71 -9.06
N THR A 6 7.21 12.84 -8.37
CA THR A 6 6.50 14.10 -8.68
C THR A 6 6.81 14.59 -10.10
N SER A 7 8.07 14.54 -10.52
CA SER A 7 8.49 14.99 -11.86
C SER A 7 7.91 14.12 -12.97
N LEU A 8 7.91 12.79 -12.78
CA LEU A 8 7.32 11.85 -13.73
C LEU A 8 5.81 12.08 -13.86
N ARG A 9 5.10 12.24 -12.74
CA ARG A 9 3.65 12.52 -12.75
C ARG A 9 3.31 13.86 -13.39
N LYS A 10 4.14 14.90 -13.19
CA LYS A 10 3.98 16.20 -13.86
C LYS A 10 4.19 16.11 -15.37
N ARG A 11 5.16 15.32 -15.82
CA ARG A 11 5.54 15.24 -17.23
C ARG A 11 4.68 14.28 -18.05
N PHE A 12 4.27 13.16 -17.47
CA PHE A 12 3.63 12.05 -18.20
C PHE A 12 2.18 11.78 -17.75
N GLY A 13 1.66 12.56 -16.81
CA GLY A 13 0.33 12.38 -16.24
C GLY A 13 0.37 11.73 -14.86
N LYS A 14 -0.60 12.09 -14.00
CA LYS A 14 -0.62 11.65 -12.60
C LYS A 14 -0.77 10.14 -12.44
N ASP A 15 -1.33 9.46 -13.43
CA ASP A 15 -1.64 8.03 -13.48
C ASP A 15 -0.59 7.18 -14.21
N ILE A 16 0.56 7.78 -14.57
CA ILE A 16 1.63 7.13 -15.33
C ILE A 16 2.04 5.76 -14.76
N PHE A 17 2.17 5.65 -13.44
CA PHE A 17 2.56 4.39 -12.81
C PHE A 17 1.49 3.31 -12.96
N SER A 18 0.21 3.65 -12.79
CA SER A 18 -0.89 2.71 -13.02
C SER A 18 -0.93 2.23 -14.48
N TYR A 19 -0.60 3.12 -15.42
CA TYR A 19 -0.53 2.78 -16.84
C TYR A 19 0.62 1.81 -17.14
N VAL A 20 1.81 2.07 -16.60
CA VAL A 20 2.98 1.20 -16.78
C VAL A 20 2.70 -0.19 -16.20
N VAL A 21 2.23 -0.27 -14.95
CA VAL A 21 1.85 -1.54 -14.31
C VAL A 21 0.83 -2.29 -15.17
N LYS A 22 -0.21 -1.61 -15.68
CA LYS A 22 -1.20 -2.24 -16.56
C LYS A 22 -0.58 -2.91 -17.80
N GLN A 23 0.50 -2.35 -18.35
CA GLN A 23 1.20 -2.97 -19.48
C GLN A 23 2.03 -4.19 -19.04
N ASP A 24 2.73 -4.07 -17.92
CA ASP A 24 3.65 -5.10 -17.42
C ASP A 24 2.93 -6.39 -16.99
N ILE A 25 1.68 -6.27 -16.54
CA ILE A 25 0.90 -7.41 -16.03
C ILE A 25 0.14 -8.21 -17.11
N LYS A 26 0.10 -7.76 -18.37
CA LYS A 26 -0.76 -8.35 -19.42
C LYS A 26 -0.63 -9.86 -19.61
N ASN A 27 0.56 -10.40 -19.43
CA ASN A 27 0.87 -11.82 -19.64
C ASN A 27 1.29 -12.51 -18.33
N LYS A 28 0.78 -12.02 -17.20
CA LYS A 28 1.06 -12.57 -15.89
C LYS A 28 -0.20 -13.21 -15.34
N GLU A 29 -0.06 -14.41 -14.79
CA GLU A 29 -1.16 -15.15 -14.18
C GLU A 29 -1.58 -14.53 -12.84
N LYS A 30 -0.60 -14.12 -12.03
CA LYS A 30 -0.83 -13.52 -10.72
C LYS A 30 0.19 -12.42 -10.45
N VAL A 31 -0.29 -11.25 -10.04
CA VAL A 31 0.56 -10.10 -9.74
C VAL A 31 0.12 -9.44 -8.44
N ILE A 32 1.10 -9.13 -7.60
CA ILE A 32 0.91 -8.29 -6.41
C ILE A 32 1.54 -6.94 -6.73
N VAL A 33 0.72 -5.89 -6.63
CA VAL A 33 1.18 -4.50 -6.77
C VAL A 33 1.19 -3.90 -5.38
N GLU A 34 2.37 -3.73 -4.81
CA GLU A 34 2.55 -3.08 -3.52
C GLU A 34 2.72 -1.56 -3.65
N GLY A 35 2.51 -0.84 -2.54
CA GLY A 35 2.80 0.59 -2.49
C GLY A 35 1.82 1.49 -3.25
N VAL A 36 0.54 1.09 -3.36
CA VAL A 36 -0.54 1.98 -3.81
C VAL A 36 -0.73 3.09 -2.77
N ARG A 37 -0.59 4.36 -3.18
CA ARG A 37 -0.68 5.51 -2.25
C ARG A 37 -1.67 6.59 -2.66
N THR A 38 -2.04 6.63 -3.93
CA THR A 38 -2.92 7.66 -4.50
C THR A 38 -4.04 7.04 -5.35
N PRO A 39 -5.23 7.65 -5.45
CA PRO A 39 -6.28 7.15 -6.33
C PRO A 39 -5.84 7.01 -7.80
N GLU A 40 -4.87 7.83 -8.22
CA GLU A 40 -4.27 7.74 -9.55
C GLU A 40 -3.47 6.46 -9.79
N ASP A 41 -2.95 5.81 -8.74
CA ASP A 41 -2.25 4.52 -8.86
C ASP A 41 -3.22 3.38 -9.22
N LEU A 42 -4.52 3.57 -8.96
CA LEU A 42 -5.56 2.58 -9.24
C LEU A 42 -6.26 2.79 -10.59
N LYS A 43 -6.14 3.96 -11.22
CA LYS A 43 -6.90 4.31 -12.44
C LYS A 43 -6.75 3.28 -13.57
N GLY A 44 -5.54 2.78 -13.79
CA GLY A 44 -5.26 1.76 -14.82
C GLY A 44 -5.75 0.35 -14.48
N LEU A 45 -6.05 0.07 -13.20
CA LEU A 45 -6.24 -1.28 -12.67
C LEU A 45 -7.67 -1.55 -12.19
N LYS A 46 -8.32 -0.56 -11.55
CA LYS A 46 -9.57 -0.72 -10.80
C LYS A 46 -10.79 -1.21 -11.59
N ASN A 47 -10.78 -1.09 -12.91
CA ASN A 47 -11.89 -1.50 -13.77
C ASN A 47 -11.71 -2.93 -14.33
N ARG A 48 -10.63 -3.63 -13.96
CA ARG A 48 -10.45 -5.02 -14.37
C ARG A 48 -11.29 -5.91 -13.47
N GLU A 49 -11.90 -6.93 -14.05
CA GLU A 49 -12.71 -7.90 -13.30
C GLU A 49 -11.87 -8.76 -12.34
N ASP A 50 -10.58 -8.93 -12.64
CA ASP A 50 -9.62 -9.69 -11.84
C ASP A 50 -8.80 -8.81 -10.88
N PHE A 51 -9.28 -7.60 -10.60
CA PHE A 51 -8.63 -6.69 -9.65
C PHE A 51 -9.19 -6.87 -8.24
N THR A 52 -8.30 -6.88 -7.25
CA THR A 52 -8.67 -6.86 -5.84
C THR A 52 -7.78 -5.87 -5.09
N LEU A 53 -8.40 -4.90 -4.42
CA LEU A 53 -7.74 -3.96 -3.53
C LEU A 53 -7.70 -4.52 -2.11
N LEU A 54 -6.51 -4.89 -1.65
CA LEU A 54 -6.25 -5.33 -0.29
C LEU A 54 -5.71 -4.18 0.57
N ALA A 55 -6.43 -3.79 1.60
CA ALA A 55 -5.96 -2.91 2.65
C ALA A 55 -5.43 -3.71 3.84
N ILE A 56 -4.20 -3.42 4.26
CA ILE A 56 -3.61 -3.97 5.48
C ILE A 56 -3.37 -2.83 6.45
N ASP A 57 -3.98 -2.92 7.62
CA ASP A 57 -3.91 -1.89 8.65
C ASP A 57 -3.33 -2.42 9.96
N VAL A 58 -2.77 -1.52 10.74
CA VAL A 58 -2.25 -1.77 12.08
C VAL A 58 -2.24 -0.46 12.84
N ASP A 59 -2.49 -0.54 14.15
CA ASP A 59 -2.53 0.64 15.02
C ASP A 59 -1.22 1.46 14.96
N THR A 60 -1.38 2.78 15.08
CA THR A 60 -0.31 3.78 14.95
C THR A 60 0.85 3.53 15.91
N GLU A 61 0.57 3.11 17.14
CA GLU A 61 1.62 2.79 18.13
C GLU A 61 2.45 1.59 17.71
N THR A 62 1.81 0.52 17.23
CA THR A 62 2.49 -0.65 16.71
C THR A 62 3.29 -0.33 15.43
N ARG A 63 2.77 0.54 14.54
CA ARG A 63 3.54 1.05 13.39
C ARG A 63 4.80 1.78 13.82
N PHE A 64 4.71 2.63 14.83
CA PHE A 64 5.87 3.36 15.35
C PHE A 64 6.92 2.42 15.96
N LYS A 65 6.49 1.44 16.77
CA LYS A 65 7.41 0.43 17.32
C LYS A 65 8.14 -0.34 16.20
N ARG A 66 7.39 -0.82 15.21
CA ARG A 66 7.97 -1.52 14.04
C ARG A 66 8.89 -0.63 13.20
N LEU A 67 8.61 0.67 13.11
CA LEU A 67 9.51 1.64 12.46
C LEU A 67 10.86 1.70 13.17
N LYS A 68 10.86 1.79 14.51
CA LYS A 68 12.09 1.81 15.31
C LYS A 68 12.87 0.51 15.16
N ASP A 69 12.16 -0.62 15.20
CA ASP A 69 12.77 -1.95 15.12
C ASP A 69 13.37 -2.23 13.74
N ARG A 70 12.69 -1.84 12.65
CA ARG A 70 13.17 -2.10 11.29
C ARG A 70 14.40 -1.28 10.91
N SER A 71 14.50 -0.05 11.44
CA SER A 71 15.60 0.88 11.17
C SER A 71 16.00 0.99 9.68
N GLU A 72 15.01 1.12 8.80
CA GLU A 72 15.21 1.09 7.36
C GLU A 72 15.85 2.39 6.86
N ASN A 73 15.45 3.53 7.43
CA ASN A 73 16.07 4.83 7.20
C ASN A 73 17.01 5.19 8.36
N CYS A 74 18.01 6.03 8.06
CA CYS A 74 18.99 6.48 9.05
C CYS A 74 18.36 7.23 10.25
N ASP A 75 17.22 7.88 10.04
CA ASP A 75 16.49 8.63 11.06
C ASP A 75 15.44 7.79 11.82
N ASP A 76 15.15 6.55 11.40
CA ASP A 76 14.09 5.75 12.01
C ASP A 76 14.35 5.52 13.51
N GLN A 77 15.58 5.16 13.88
CA GLN A 77 15.96 4.91 15.29
C GLN A 77 15.97 6.16 16.16
N THR A 78 16.08 7.36 15.57
CA THR A 78 16.11 8.63 16.33
C THR A 78 14.78 9.39 16.27
N LYS A 79 13.88 9.07 15.34
CA LYS A 79 12.57 9.70 15.16
C LYS A 79 11.69 9.64 16.41
N THR A 80 11.16 10.78 16.84
CA THR A 80 10.23 10.87 17.96
C THR A 80 8.83 10.39 17.56
N TYR A 81 7.97 10.11 18.54
CA TYR A 81 6.60 9.70 18.24
C TYR A 81 5.80 10.86 17.65
N GLU A 82 6.09 12.09 18.10
CA GLU A 82 5.49 13.33 17.60
C GLU A 82 5.84 13.57 16.13
N GLU A 83 7.14 13.48 15.76
CA GLU A 83 7.57 13.58 14.35
C GLU A 83 6.95 12.47 13.49
N PHE A 84 6.80 11.27 14.04
CA PHE A 84 6.10 10.18 13.36
C PHE A 84 4.64 10.53 13.11
N LEU A 85 3.92 11.10 14.07
CA LEU A 85 2.52 11.52 13.89
C LEU A 85 2.40 12.65 12.87
N GLU A 86 3.30 13.63 12.89
CA GLU A 86 3.34 14.69 11.87
C GLU A 86 3.56 14.13 10.46
N ASP A 87 4.45 13.13 10.31
CA ASP A 87 4.66 12.41 9.06
C ASP A 87 3.38 11.71 8.57
N HIS A 88 2.50 11.27 9.48
CA HIS A 88 1.24 10.59 9.16
C HIS A 88 0.11 11.52 8.74
N GLU A 89 0.27 12.83 8.90
CA GLU A 89 -0.66 13.85 8.43
C GLU A 89 -0.26 14.42 7.05
N ARG A 90 0.85 13.96 6.49
CA ARG A 90 1.24 14.28 5.12
C ARG A 90 0.15 13.83 4.14
N LYS A 91 -0.06 14.62 3.09
CA LYS A 91 -1.09 14.39 2.06
C LYS A 91 -1.12 12.97 1.49
N THR A 92 0.04 12.34 1.32
CA THR A 92 0.14 10.96 0.82
C THR A 92 -0.45 9.94 1.80
N GLU A 93 -0.32 10.16 3.10
CA GLU A 93 -0.91 9.28 4.13
C GLU A 93 -2.42 9.50 4.23
N THR A 94 -2.90 10.75 4.06
CA THR A 94 -4.34 11.02 3.96
C THR A 94 -4.97 10.29 2.75
N GLN A 95 -4.31 10.32 1.60
CA GLN A 95 -4.79 9.64 0.39
C GLN A 95 -4.78 8.12 0.52
N ILE A 96 -3.80 7.54 1.22
CA ILE A 96 -3.82 6.10 1.57
C ILE A 96 -5.09 5.78 2.38
N ARG A 97 -5.40 6.58 3.40
CA ARG A 97 -6.62 6.39 4.22
C ARG A 97 -7.90 6.49 3.39
N GLU A 98 -7.92 7.32 2.34
CA GLU A 98 -9.06 7.40 1.41
C GLU A 98 -9.20 6.13 0.58
N ILE A 99 -8.10 5.65 -0.02
CA ILE A 99 -8.09 4.44 -0.85
C ILE A 99 -8.46 3.20 -0.04
N MET A 100 -8.00 3.10 1.21
CA MET A 100 -8.32 1.98 2.09
C MET A 100 -9.82 1.82 2.37
N LYS A 101 -10.62 2.90 2.26
CA LYS A 101 -12.08 2.83 2.42
C LYS A 101 -12.76 2.11 1.28
N ASP A 102 -12.14 2.13 0.10
CA ASP A 102 -12.63 1.48 -1.12
C ASP A 102 -12.05 0.08 -1.30
N ALA A 103 -11.38 -0.48 -0.29
CA ALA A 103 -10.75 -1.78 -0.36
C ALA A 103 -11.78 -2.92 -0.38
N ASP A 104 -11.61 -3.86 -1.30
CA ASP A 104 -12.42 -5.09 -1.39
C ASP A 104 -12.18 -5.99 -0.18
N VAL A 105 -10.94 -5.99 0.33
CA VAL A 105 -10.53 -6.79 1.47
C VAL A 105 -9.76 -5.93 2.46
N PHE A 106 -10.10 -6.05 3.74
CA PHE A 106 -9.42 -5.36 4.83
C PHE A 106 -8.88 -6.35 5.86
N ILE A 107 -7.57 -6.31 6.13
CA ILE A 107 -6.90 -7.17 7.11
C ILE A 107 -6.21 -6.32 8.17
N LYS A 108 -6.51 -6.60 9.43
CA LYS A 108 -5.79 -6.06 10.58
C LYS A 108 -4.57 -6.91 10.97
N ASN A 109 -3.41 -6.28 11.12
CA ASN A 109 -2.12 -6.88 11.48
C ASN A 109 -1.72 -6.55 12.93
N ASP A 110 -2.57 -6.95 13.87
CA ASP A 110 -2.55 -6.47 15.26
C ASP A 110 -1.68 -7.32 16.22
N ARG A 111 -0.78 -8.17 15.69
CA ARG A 111 0.45 -8.77 16.32
C ARG A 111 0.63 -10.28 16.15
N ASN A 112 -0.44 -11.08 16.12
CA ASN A 112 -0.26 -12.53 15.98
C ASN A 112 0.12 -12.86 14.53
N LEU A 113 1.42 -13.07 14.29
CA LEU A 113 1.97 -13.37 12.98
C LEU A 113 1.34 -14.63 12.36
N LYS A 114 1.09 -15.66 13.18
CA LYS A 114 0.46 -16.91 12.72
C LYS A 114 -0.97 -16.67 12.24
N GLU A 115 -1.76 -15.93 13.01
CA GLU A 115 -3.13 -15.56 12.61
C GLU A 115 -3.13 -14.67 11.36
N PHE A 116 -2.17 -13.76 11.25
CA PHE A 116 -2.04 -12.90 10.07
C PHE A 116 -1.74 -13.73 8.81
N TYR A 117 -0.79 -14.68 8.88
CA TYR A 117 -0.55 -15.62 7.79
C TYR A 117 -1.79 -16.46 7.45
N GLN A 118 -2.51 -16.99 8.46
CA GLN A 118 -3.74 -17.75 8.21
C GLN A 118 -4.80 -16.93 7.48
N LYS A 119 -4.94 -15.63 7.80
CA LYS A 119 -5.86 -14.72 7.08
C LYS A 119 -5.42 -14.51 5.63
N LEU A 120 -4.12 -14.36 5.38
CA LEU A 120 -3.57 -14.20 4.03
C LEU A 120 -3.71 -15.48 3.21
N ASP A 121 -3.40 -16.64 3.78
CA ASP A 121 -3.53 -17.94 3.11
C ASP A 121 -4.98 -18.20 2.70
N LYS A 122 -5.92 -17.89 3.59
CA LYS A 122 -7.35 -17.95 3.29
C LYS A 122 -7.72 -17.01 2.13
N LEU A 123 -7.31 -15.74 2.20
CA LEU A 123 -7.56 -14.77 1.14
C LEU A 123 -7.02 -15.24 -0.22
N VAL A 124 -5.77 -15.69 -0.26
CA VAL A 124 -5.12 -16.15 -1.48
C VAL A 124 -5.82 -17.38 -2.06
N THR A 125 -6.33 -18.27 -1.20
CA THR A 125 -7.12 -19.44 -1.59
C THR A 125 -8.47 -19.03 -2.17
N ASP A 126 -9.19 -18.13 -1.49
CA ASP A 126 -10.49 -17.63 -1.93
C ASP A 126 -10.39 -16.92 -3.29
N LEU A 127 -9.31 -16.17 -3.53
CA LEU A 127 -9.03 -15.51 -4.81
C LEU A 127 -8.61 -16.47 -5.93
N ASN A 128 -8.08 -17.65 -5.61
CA ASN A 128 -7.70 -18.68 -6.59
C ASN A 128 -8.85 -19.63 -6.93
N GLY A 129 -9.90 -19.67 -6.10
CA GLY A 129 -11.04 -20.56 -6.26
C GLY A 129 -12.16 -20.02 -7.16
N ASN A 130 -12.01 -18.78 -7.64
CA ASN A 130 -12.92 -18.12 -8.59
C ASN A 130 -12.36 -18.18 -10.01
#